data_AF-A0A939RF36-F1
#
_entry.id   AF-A0A939RF36-F1
#
_cell.length_a   1.000
_cell.length_b   1.000
_cell.length_c   1.000
_cell.angle_alpha   90.00
_cell.angle_beta   90.00
_cell.angle_gamma   90.00
#
_symmetry.space_group_name_H-M   'P 1'
#
loop_
_entity.id
_entity.type
_entity.pdbx_description
1 polymer ?
#
loop_
_entity_poly.entity_id
_entity_poly.type
_entity_poly.pdbx_seq_one_letter_code
_entity_poly.pdbx_strand_id
1 'polypeptide(L)'
;VRDYYNHSEKGFLIPDINDGFVAQGLAYDDRSECFFITGYMNDKSVSPIYLVEKENGVCIKTLKMQNPDGSEFHGHAGGMTVHGDYVYVAGSGDHCLYVFKYADAMSLNDGDFIKSVGTFMMPDEMSVAYVASDADCLYSGEFYRPGNYETDERHKMTTDAGDYNQAMIFGYRFSDSDDAVFGLESKPFEAYSVTDLVQGMELKDGKIYLSTSYGVAFSHILVYDKPVSKKAYTVAGITMPLYELDSTSLVNDYKFAPMSEEIVFVDNRLYTMCESASDKYIFGKLTSAKWCYYTDMDWEQ
;
A
#
# COMPACT_ATOMS: atom_id res chain seq x y z
N VAL A 1 -6.45 20.19 -5.83
CA VAL A 1 -7.50 19.15 -5.86
C VAL A 1 -8.58 19.34 -6.90
N ARG A 2 -8.87 20.56 -7.39
CA ARG A 2 -9.86 20.72 -8.46
C ARG A 2 -9.49 19.90 -9.70
N ASP A 3 -8.23 19.96 -10.13
CA ASP A 3 -7.79 19.29 -11.35
C ASP A 3 -7.82 17.76 -11.18
N TYR A 4 -7.42 17.25 -10.00
CA TYR A 4 -7.68 15.86 -9.60
C TYR A 4 -9.16 15.48 -9.81
N TYR A 5 -10.10 16.16 -9.15
CA TYR A 5 -11.53 15.83 -9.29
C TYR A 5 -12.10 16.04 -10.70
N ASN A 6 -11.49 16.86 -11.55
CA ASN A 6 -11.90 17.03 -12.94
C ASN A 6 -11.50 15.84 -13.82
N HIS A 7 -10.46 15.10 -13.45
CA HIS A 7 -9.95 13.93 -14.16
C HIS A 7 -10.24 12.61 -13.43
N SER A 8 -11.06 12.69 -12.38
CA SER A 8 -11.46 11.53 -11.60
C SER A 8 -12.95 11.30 -11.68
N GLU A 9 -13.35 10.04 -11.72
CA GLU A 9 -14.73 9.63 -11.51
C GLU A 9 -14.82 8.73 -10.28
N LYS A 10 -16.04 8.63 -9.71
CA LYS A 10 -16.27 7.82 -8.52
C LYS A 10 -16.29 6.35 -8.93
N GLY A 11 -15.39 5.54 -8.37
CA GLY A 11 -15.43 4.09 -8.50
C GLY A 11 -16.46 3.51 -7.55
N PHE A 12 -16.17 3.58 -6.24
CA PHE A 12 -17.04 3.02 -5.21
C PHE A 12 -16.98 3.83 -3.92
N LEU A 13 -18.02 3.69 -3.09
CA LEU A 13 -18.02 4.28 -1.76
C LEU A 13 -17.05 3.48 -0.88
N ILE A 14 -16.13 4.14 -0.19
CA ILE A 14 -15.22 3.44 0.73
C ILE A 14 -16.09 2.74 1.80
N PRO A 15 -15.98 1.41 1.98
CA PRO A 15 -16.81 0.67 2.93
C PRO A 15 -16.68 1.24 4.34
N ASP A 16 -17.79 1.29 5.08
CA ASP A 16 -17.86 1.73 6.49
C ASP A 16 -17.17 3.08 6.80
N ILE A 17 -17.00 3.94 5.78
CA ILE A 17 -16.35 5.25 5.93
C ILE A 17 -17.10 6.20 6.88
N ASN A 18 -18.39 5.93 7.12
CA ASN A 18 -19.22 6.64 8.11
C ASN A 18 -19.51 5.83 9.37
N ASP A 19 -18.90 4.65 9.48
CA ASP A 19 -19.05 3.71 10.58
C ASP A 19 -17.66 3.38 11.17
N GLY A 20 -16.77 4.39 11.20
CA GLY A 20 -15.48 4.31 11.87
C GLY A 20 -14.31 3.73 11.06
N PHE A 21 -14.50 3.22 9.84
CA PHE A 21 -13.37 2.69 9.05
C PHE A 21 -12.41 3.79 8.60
N VAL A 22 -11.12 3.53 8.76
CA VAL A 22 -10.03 4.37 8.28
C VAL A 22 -9.23 3.57 7.25
N ALA A 23 -9.51 3.82 5.97
CA ALA A 23 -8.91 3.10 4.85
C ALA A 23 -7.40 3.31 4.77
N GLN A 24 -6.66 2.25 4.45
CA GLN A 24 -5.20 2.27 4.33
C GLN A 24 -4.77 1.51 3.06
N GLY A 25 -5.02 0.20 3.01
CA GLY A 25 -4.59 -0.66 1.92
C GLY A 25 -5.64 -0.84 0.82
N LEU A 26 -5.18 -0.90 -0.45
CA LEU A 26 -5.99 -1.12 -1.63
C LEU A 26 -5.27 -2.07 -2.60
N ALA A 27 -5.95 -3.13 -3.02
CA ALA A 27 -5.49 -4.01 -4.09
C ALA A 27 -6.65 -4.36 -5.03
N TYR A 28 -6.33 -4.83 -6.23
CA TYR A 28 -7.31 -5.35 -7.17
C TYR A 28 -6.89 -6.76 -7.63
N ASP A 29 -7.85 -7.67 -7.72
CA ASP A 29 -7.64 -9.04 -8.17
C ASP A 29 -8.51 -9.34 -9.39
N ASP A 30 -7.88 -9.53 -10.55
CA ASP A 30 -8.56 -9.82 -11.83
C ASP A 30 -9.39 -11.12 -11.78
N ARG A 31 -9.01 -12.09 -10.94
CA ARG A 31 -9.67 -13.40 -10.89
C ARG A 31 -11.07 -13.32 -10.28
N SER A 32 -11.23 -12.48 -9.25
CA SER A 32 -12.50 -12.23 -8.57
C SER A 32 -13.19 -10.96 -9.08
N GLU A 33 -12.51 -10.17 -9.90
CA GLU A 33 -12.93 -8.82 -10.33
C GLU A 33 -13.31 -7.91 -9.14
N CYS A 34 -12.64 -8.10 -8.00
CA CYS A 34 -12.89 -7.39 -6.77
C CYS A 34 -11.68 -6.55 -6.35
N PHE A 35 -11.97 -5.38 -5.78
CA PHE A 35 -11.03 -4.65 -4.95
C PHE A 35 -10.99 -5.27 -3.56
N PHE A 36 -9.78 -5.42 -3.02
CA PHE A 36 -9.56 -5.76 -1.62
C PHE A 36 -9.12 -4.48 -0.90
N ILE A 37 -9.74 -4.22 0.26
CA ILE A 37 -9.53 -2.98 1.01
C ILE A 37 -9.31 -3.32 2.47
N THR A 38 -8.34 -2.67 3.11
CA THR A 38 -8.03 -2.86 4.53
C THR A 38 -7.67 -1.54 5.18
N GLY A 39 -7.65 -1.55 6.49
CA GLY A 39 -7.27 -0.45 7.34
C GLY A 39 -7.66 -0.77 8.77
N TYR A 40 -7.84 0.26 9.58
CA TYR A 40 -8.18 0.09 10.99
C TYR A 40 -9.49 0.80 11.31
N MET A 41 -10.10 0.38 12.41
CA MET A 41 -11.31 1.00 12.92
C MET A 41 -10.95 2.09 13.93
N ASN A 42 -11.56 3.28 13.79
CA ASN A 42 -11.33 4.42 14.69
C ASN A 42 -11.70 4.10 16.15
N ASP A 43 -12.70 3.23 16.36
CA ASP A 43 -13.11 2.74 17.68
C ASP A 43 -12.23 1.60 18.21
N LYS A 44 -11.21 1.18 17.44
CA LYS A 44 -10.29 0.09 17.74
C LYS A 44 -10.93 -1.30 17.75
N SER A 45 -12.10 -1.45 17.14
CA SER A 45 -12.64 -2.78 16.82
C SER A 45 -11.74 -3.51 15.80
N VAL A 46 -12.08 -4.76 15.51
CA VAL A 46 -11.25 -5.65 14.69
C VAL A 46 -11.05 -5.07 13.30
N SER A 47 -9.81 -5.03 12.83
CA SER A 47 -9.48 -4.48 11.52
C SER A 47 -10.06 -5.38 10.40
N PRO A 48 -10.72 -4.80 9.39
CA PRO A 48 -11.44 -5.54 8.36
C PRO A 48 -10.64 -5.72 7.06
N ILE A 49 -11.01 -6.74 6.28
CA ILE A 49 -10.77 -6.83 4.83
C ILE A 49 -12.13 -6.74 4.14
N TYR A 50 -12.33 -5.76 3.28
CA TYR A 50 -13.51 -5.63 2.43
C TYR A 50 -13.23 -6.12 1.02
N LEU A 51 -14.23 -6.75 0.40
CA LEU A 51 -14.24 -7.06 -1.02
C LEU A 51 -15.32 -6.22 -1.70
N VAL A 52 -14.91 -5.41 -2.67
CA VAL A 52 -15.80 -4.53 -3.44
C VAL A 52 -15.77 -4.95 -4.90
N GLU A 53 -16.92 -5.31 -5.47
CA GLU A 53 -17.03 -5.66 -6.89
C GLU A 53 -16.72 -4.44 -7.77
N LYS A 54 -15.86 -4.63 -8.78
CA LYS A 54 -15.52 -3.56 -9.72
C LYS A 54 -16.73 -3.11 -10.56
N GLU A 55 -17.57 -4.05 -11.00
CA GLU A 55 -18.66 -3.79 -11.97
C GLU A 55 -19.64 -2.73 -11.46
N ASN A 56 -20.05 -2.84 -10.19
CA ASN A 56 -21.11 -2.02 -9.60
C ASN A 56 -20.65 -1.19 -8.38
N GLY A 57 -19.42 -1.38 -7.92
CA GLY A 57 -18.86 -0.70 -6.75
C GLY A 57 -19.50 -1.10 -5.42
N VAL A 58 -20.11 -2.28 -5.33
CA VAL A 58 -20.78 -2.80 -4.12
C VAL A 58 -19.81 -3.59 -3.27
N CYS A 59 -19.75 -3.28 -1.98
CA CYS A 59 -19.10 -4.13 -1.00
C CYS A 59 -19.93 -5.41 -0.81
N ILE A 60 -19.37 -6.55 -1.21
CA ILE A 60 -20.05 -7.85 -1.15
C ILE A 60 -19.64 -8.68 0.07
N LYS A 61 -18.56 -8.29 0.74
CA LYS A 61 -18.02 -9.04 1.88
C LYS A 61 -17.15 -8.18 2.77
N THR A 62 -17.36 -8.31 4.07
CA THR A 62 -16.49 -7.80 5.13
C THR A 62 -15.97 -8.97 5.96
N LEU A 63 -14.65 -9.14 6.04
CA LEU A 63 -14.00 -10.16 6.86
C LEU A 63 -13.24 -9.51 8.00
N LYS A 64 -13.37 -10.02 9.22
CA LYS A 64 -12.62 -9.53 10.39
C LYS A 64 -11.31 -10.29 10.54
N MET A 65 -10.19 -9.60 10.60
CA MET A 65 -8.88 -10.26 10.66
C MET A 65 -8.62 -10.87 12.04
N GLN A 66 -7.97 -12.04 12.05
CA GLN A 66 -7.37 -12.65 13.24
C GLN A 66 -5.88 -12.90 13.04
N ASN A 67 -5.15 -12.80 14.14
CA ASN A 67 -3.76 -13.19 14.26
C ASN A 67 -3.57 -14.71 14.02
N PRO A 68 -2.33 -15.17 13.80
CA PRO A 68 -2.03 -16.61 13.65
C PRO A 68 -2.43 -17.49 14.84
N ASP A 69 -2.55 -16.92 16.04
CA ASP A 69 -3.04 -17.64 17.22
C ASP A 69 -4.59 -17.70 17.29
N GLY A 70 -5.29 -16.96 16.45
CA GLY A 70 -6.76 -16.85 16.40
C GLY A 70 -7.33 -15.71 17.25
N SER A 71 -6.49 -14.90 17.91
CA SER A 71 -6.94 -13.66 18.55
C SER A 71 -7.33 -12.61 17.51
N GLU A 72 -8.18 -11.68 17.89
CA GLU A 72 -8.61 -10.58 17.02
C GLU A 72 -7.43 -9.67 16.65
N PHE A 73 -7.35 -9.30 15.37
CA PHE A 73 -6.32 -8.38 14.87
C PHE A 73 -6.86 -6.94 14.90
N HIS A 74 -6.18 -6.07 15.64
CA HIS A 74 -6.52 -4.64 15.80
C HIS A 74 -5.45 -3.70 15.22
N GLY A 75 -4.52 -4.25 14.42
CA GLY A 75 -3.40 -3.50 13.88
C GLY A 75 -3.82 -2.51 12.79
N HIS A 76 -2.88 -1.65 12.41
CA HIS A 76 -3.08 -0.54 11.48
C HIS A 76 -3.46 -1.01 10.07
N ALA A 77 -2.86 -2.12 9.62
CA ALA A 77 -3.05 -2.68 8.28
C ALA A 77 -2.75 -1.66 7.15
N GLY A 78 -1.55 -1.07 7.18
CA GLY A 78 -1.21 0.11 6.38
C GLY A 78 -1.25 -0.06 4.84
N GLY A 79 -1.14 -1.28 4.34
CA GLY A 79 -1.19 -1.59 2.91
C GLY A 79 -1.54 -3.06 2.67
N MET A 80 -1.88 -3.42 1.43
CA MET A 80 -2.14 -4.81 1.09
C MET A 80 -1.86 -5.12 -0.38
N THR A 81 -1.61 -6.40 -0.66
CA THR A 81 -1.69 -6.92 -2.02
C THR A 81 -2.22 -8.36 -2.05
N VAL A 82 -2.67 -8.79 -3.22
CA VAL A 82 -3.18 -10.13 -3.49
C VAL A 82 -2.35 -10.74 -4.62
N HIS A 83 -1.75 -11.91 -4.36
CA HIS A 83 -1.02 -12.65 -5.40
C HIS A 83 -1.11 -14.15 -5.13
N GLY A 84 -1.33 -14.93 -6.19
CA GLY A 84 -1.43 -16.38 -6.09
C GLY A 84 -2.45 -16.82 -5.03
N ASP A 85 -2.01 -17.67 -4.12
CA ASP A 85 -2.87 -18.23 -3.07
C ASP A 85 -2.97 -17.35 -1.81
N TYR A 86 -2.40 -16.14 -1.83
CA TYR A 86 -2.21 -15.32 -0.64
C TYR A 86 -2.72 -13.88 -0.77
N VAL A 87 -3.11 -13.34 0.38
CA VAL A 87 -3.35 -11.92 0.62
C VAL A 87 -2.34 -11.49 1.67
N TYR A 88 -1.55 -10.46 1.37
CA TYR A 88 -0.52 -9.91 2.25
C TYR A 88 -0.98 -8.55 2.78
N VAL A 89 -0.87 -8.34 4.09
CA VAL A 89 -1.27 -7.10 4.76
C VAL A 89 -0.12 -6.56 5.59
N ALA A 90 0.19 -5.28 5.43
CA ALA A 90 1.26 -4.60 6.16
C ALA A 90 0.97 -4.56 7.67
N GLY A 91 1.85 -5.16 8.49
CA GLY A 91 1.75 -5.16 9.94
C GLY A 91 2.26 -3.89 10.62
N SER A 92 2.83 -2.93 9.87
CA SER A 92 3.36 -1.68 10.42
C SER A 92 4.40 -1.92 11.51
N GLY A 93 4.12 -1.50 12.75
CA GLY A 93 5.04 -1.66 13.88
C GLY A 93 5.27 -3.09 14.35
N ASP A 94 4.57 -4.08 13.78
CA ASP A 94 4.84 -5.50 14.01
C ASP A 94 5.96 -6.04 13.09
N HIS A 95 6.52 -5.20 12.23
CA HIS A 95 7.68 -5.48 11.38
C HIS A 95 7.50 -6.72 10.48
N CYS A 96 6.29 -6.95 10.00
CA CYS A 96 5.94 -8.11 9.20
C CYS A 96 4.80 -7.84 8.22
N LEU A 97 4.62 -8.75 7.27
CA LEU A 97 3.38 -8.92 6.54
C LEU A 97 2.55 -10.01 7.21
N TYR A 98 1.30 -9.72 7.54
CA TYR A 98 0.33 -10.73 7.90
C TYR A 98 -0.17 -11.39 6.62
N VAL A 99 -0.16 -12.73 6.59
CA VAL A 99 -0.54 -13.51 5.42
C VAL A 99 -1.86 -14.21 5.66
N PHE A 100 -2.78 -14.11 4.71
CA PHE A 100 -4.06 -14.82 4.70
C PHE A 100 -4.17 -15.65 3.42
N LYS A 101 -5.01 -16.69 3.43
CA LYS A 101 -5.28 -17.47 2.21
C LYS A 101 -6.34 -16.77 1.36
N TYR A 102 -6.04 -16.60 0.09
CA TYR A 102 -7.00 -16.11 -0.90
C TYR A 102 -8.27 -16.98 -0.95
N ALA A 103 -8.11 -18.31 -0.92
CA ALA A 103 -9.24 -19.23 -0.91
C ALA A 103 -10.17 -19.04 0.29
N ASP A 104 -9.63 -18.68 1.46
CA ASP A 104 -10.43 -18.40 2.66
C ASP A 104 -11.16 -17.06 2.49
N ALA A 105 -10.48 -16.02 1.98
CA ALA A 105 -11.11 -14.75 1.66
C ALA A 105 -12.30 -14.91 0.69
N MET A 106 -12.21 -15.83 -0.27
CA MET A 106 -13.28 -16.10 -1.24
C MET A 106 -14.40 -16.97 -0.67
N SER A 107 -14.10 -17.96 0.16
CA SER A 107 -15.08 -18.96 0.62
C SER A 107 -15.83 -18.61 1.90
N LEU A 108 -15.24 -17.77 2.78
CA LEU A 108 -15.90 -17.31 4.01
C LEU A 108 -17.11 -16.42 3.71
N ASN A 109 -18.08 -16.39 4.62
CA ASN A 109 -19.26 -15.55 4.47
C ASN A 109 -18.97 -14.11 4.91
N ASP A 110 -19.86 -13.20 4.52
CA ASP A 110 -19.86 -11.84 5.05
C ASP A 110 -19.98 -11.83 6.59
N GLY A 111 -19.12 -11.04 7.24
CA GLY A 111 -19.04 -10.89 8.69
C GLY A 111 -18.24 -11.99 9.41
N ASP A 112 -17.69 -12.98 8.70
CA ASP A 112 -16.84 -14.02 9.28
C ASP A 112 -15.46 -13.48 9.69
N PHE A 113 -14.75 -14.28 10.49
CA PHE A 113 -13.35 -14.03 10.79
C PHE A 113 -12.45 -14.75 9.78
N ILE A 114 -11.46 -14.04 9.24
CA ILE A 114 -10.39 -14.62 8.44
C ILE A 114 -9.12 -14.69 9.29
N LYS A 115 -8.56 -15.89 9.42
CA LYS A 115 -7.38 -16.13 10.24
C LYS A 115 -6.11 -16.04 9.42
N SER A 116 -5.15 -15.24 9.88
CA SER A 116 -3.82 -15.22 9.30
C SER A 116 -3.16 -16.60 9.42
N VAL A 117 -2.56 -17.06 8.32
CA VAL A 117 -1.83 -18.34 8.29
C VAL A 117 -0.39 -18.21 8.78
N GLY A 118 0.06 -16.99 9.04
CA GLY A 118 1.38 -16.67 9.59
C GLY A 118 1.84 -15.27 9.19
N THR A 119 3.07 -14.95 9.55
CA THR A 119 3.70 -13.66 9.25
C THR A 119 4.98 -13.86 8.45
N PHE A 120 5.21 -12.96 7.49
CA PHE A 120 6.47 -12.84 6.78
C PHE A 120 7.26 -11.66 7.36
N MET A 121 8.39 -11.92 8.01
CA MET A 121 9.15 -10.90 8.74
C MET A 121 9.96 -10.00 7.81
N MET A 122 10.00 -8.70 8.11
CA MET A 122 10.83 -7.75 7.38
C MET A 122 12.28 -7.75 7.90
N PRO A 123 13.28 -7.46 7.03
CA PRO A 123 14.66 -7.27 7.45
C PRO A 123 14.78 -6.05 8.37
N ASP A 124 15.75 -6.09 9.29
CA ASP A 124 16.13 -4.97 10.16
C ASP A 124 14.98 -4.33 10.95
N GLU A 125 13.93 -5.11 11.27
CA GLU A 125 12.74 -4.62 11.97
C GLU A 125 12.09 -3.43 11.23
N MET A 126 12.11 -3.46 9.90
CA MET A 126 11.47 -2.45 9.06
C MET A 126 9.98 -2.34 9.39
N SER A 127 9.49 -1.13 9.65
CA SER A 127 8.07 -0.87 9.88
C SER A 127 7.35 -0.70 8.53
N VAL A 128 6.77 -1.78 8.02
CA VAL A 128 6.12 -1.78 6.71
C VAL A 128 4.81 -1.00 6.73
N ALA A 129 4.76 0.12 6.00
CA ALA A 129 3.63 1.01 5.93
C ALA A 129 2.70 0.67 4.76
N TYR A 130 3.24 0.28 3.60
CA TYR A 130 2.47 -0.01 2.38
C TYR A 130 3.06 -1.20 1.62
N VAL A 131 2.25 -1.81 0.74
CA VAL A 131 2.62 -3.03 0.00
C VAL A 131 2.01 -3.02 -1.39
N ALA A 132 2.83 -3.21 -2.41
CA ALA A 132 2.41 -3.37 -3.80
C ALA A 132 2.93 -4.68 -4.38
N SER A 133 2.40 -5.10 -5.54
CA SER A 133 3.00 -6.20 -6.30
C SER A 133 2.76 -6.05 -7.79
N ASP A 134 3.68 -6.57 -8.57
CA ASP A 134 3.44 -6.89 -9.98
C ASP A 134 3.30 -8.41 -10.18
N ALA A 135 3.46 -8.88 -11.41
CA ALA A 135 3.35 -10.31 -11.72
C ALA A 135 4.44 -11.18 -11.05
N ASP A 136 5.62 -10.61 -10.83
CA ASP A 136 6.83 -11.34 -10.45
C ASP A 136 7.28 -11.03 -9.02
N CYS A 137 6.94 -9.85 -8.49
CA CYS A 137 7.49 -9.35 -7.24
C CYS A 137 6.46 -8.69 -6.32
N LEU A 138 6.68 -8.84 -5.02
CA LEU A 138 6.06 -8.04 -3.97
C LEU A 138 7.03 -6.96 -3.49
N TYR A 139 6.52 -5.77 -3.22
CA TYR A 139 7.26 -4.62 -2.74
C TYR A 139 6.70 -4.16 -1.40
N SER A 140 7.54 -4.06 -0.38
CA SER A 140 7.16 -3.55 0.95
C SER A 140 7.95 -2.30 1.29
N GLY A 141 7.28 -1.23 1.73
CA GLY A 141 7.90 0.07 1.94
C GLY A 141 7.61 0.72 3.28
N GLU A 142 8.48 1.65 3.67
CA GLU A 142 8.37 2.43 4.91
C GLU A 142 7.77 3.81 4.70
N PHE A 143 7.07 4.28 5.72
CA PHE A 143 6.65 5.66 5.86
C PHE A 143 7.60 6.39 6.82
N TYR A 144 8.23 7.45 6.34
CA TYR A 144 9.06 8.33 7.18
C TYR A 144 8.36 9.65 7.50
N ARG A 145 8.39 10.06 8.77
CA ARG A 145 8.08 11.43 9.20
C ARG A 145 8.84 11.79 10.49
N PRO A 146 9.52 12.95 10.52
CA PRO A 146 10.35 13.31 11.66
C PRO A 146 9.54 13.43 12.96
N GLY A 147 10.11 12.87 14.04
CA GLY A 147 9.57 12.90 15.40
C GLY A 147 8.39 11.98 15.71
N ASN A 148 7.73 11.41 14.69
CA ASN A 148 6.57 10.52 14.88
C ASN A 148 6.82 9.11 14.32
N TYR A 149 7.43 9.03 13.13
CA TYR A 149 7.63 7.80 12.37
C TYR A 149 9.04 7.84 11.78
N GLU A 150 10.03 7.75 12.67
CA GLU A 150 11.43 7.68 12.25
C GLU A 150 11.73 6.27 11.72
N THR A 151 12.43 6.21 10.60
CA THR A 151 13.02 4.99 10.05
C THR A 151 14.42 4.78 10.62
N ASP A 152 14.96 3.58 10.43
CA ASP A 152 16.33 3.28 10.83
C ASP A 152 17.34 4.18 10.08
N GLU A 153 18.39 4.63 10.77
CA GLU A 153 19.43 5.46 10.16
C GLU A 153 20.12 4.77 8.96
N ARG A 154 20.15 3.44 8.93
CA ARG A 154 20.66 2.64 7.81
C ARG A 154 19.80 2.75 6.54
N HIS A 155 18.56 3.21 6.68
CA HIS A 155 17.59 3.39 5.58
C HIS A 155 17.63 4.82 5.02
N LYS A 156 18.39 5.73 5.67
CA LYS A 156 18.52 7.14 5.27
C LYS A 156 19.77 7.37 4.44
N MET A 157 19.66 8.11 3.34
CA MET A 157 20.78 8.39 2.44
C MET A 157 20.57 9.63 1.58
N THR A 158 21.68 10.25 1.18
CA THR A 158 21.72 11.24 0.10
C THR A 158 21.97 10.52 -1.22
N THR A 159 21.09 10.73 -2.20
CA THR A 159 21.20 10.12 -3.54
C THR A 159 22.32 10.76 -4.34
N ASP A 160 22.69 10.15 -5.48
CA ASP A 160 23.68 10.74 -6.39
C ASP A 160 23.25 12.11 -6.94
N ALA A 161 21.94 12.37 -7.02
CA ALA A 161 21.38 13.66 -7.41
C ALA A 161 21.42 14.72 -6.29
N GLY A 162 21.68 14.32 -5.04
CA GLY A 162 21.71 15.18 -3.88
C GLY A 162 20.40 15.28 -3.11
N ASP A 163 19.35 14.56 -3.53
CA ASP A 163 18.11 14.40 -2.77
C ASP A 163 18.38 13.62 -1.48
N TYR A 164 17.65 13.93 -0.40
CA TYR A 164 17.76 13.20 0.85
C TYR A 164 16.55 12.31 1.05
N ASN A 165 16.76 11.00 0.88
CA ASN A 165 15.76 9.96 1.02
C ASN A 165 15.91 9.32 2.40
N GLN A 166 14.80 9.15 3.11
CA GLN A 166 14.82 8.64 4.49
C GLN A 166 14.00 7.38 4.67
N ALA A 167 13.51 6.77 3.59
CA ALA A 167 12.77 5.53 3.65
C ALA A 167 13.24 4.57 2.56
N MET A 168 12.93 3.30 2.75
CA MET A 168 13.27 2.24 1.81
C MET A 168 12.04 1.46 1.37
N ILE A 169 12.14 0.86 0.18
CA ILE A 169 11.27 -0.21 -0.31
C ILE A 169 12.14 -1.44 -0.57
N PHE A 170 11.68 -2.62 -0.16
CA PHE A 170 12.33 -3.89 -0.47
C PHE A 170 11.45 -4.75 -1.40
N GLY A 171 12.06 -5.27 -2.45
CA GLY A 171 11.42 -6.19 -3.40
C GLY A 171 11.74 -7.65 -3.08
N TYR A 172 10.72 -8.51 -3.14
CA TYR A 172 10.77 -9.96 -2.93
C TYR A 172 10.18 -10.65 -4.14
N ARG A 173 10.84 -11.68 -4.67
CA ARG A 173 10.26 -12.45 -5.79
C ARG A 173 9.20 -13.40 -5.27
N PHE A 174 8.13 -13.55 -6.05
CA PHE A 174 7.26 -14.69 -5.89
C PHE A 174 7.99 -15.97 -6.32
N SER A 175 7.79 -17.07 -5.59
CA SER A 175 8.45 -18.35 -5.84
C SER A 175 7.62 -19.52 -5.33
N ASP A 176 7.62 -20.60 -6.09
CA ASP A 176 7.06 -21.92 -5.72
C ASP A 176 8.14 -22.88 -5.19
N SER A 177 9.35 -22.39 -4.91
CA SER A 177 10.44 -23.21 -4.39
C SER A 177 10.15 -23.71 -2.96
N ASP A 178 10.74 -24.85 -2.59
CA ASP A 178 10.54 -25.47 -1.26
C ASP A 178 11.00 -24.57 -0.10
N ASP A 179 11.85 -23.57 -0.35
CA ASP A 179 12.35 -22.58 0.60
C ASP A 179 11.56 -21.26 0.58
N ALA A 180 10.57 -21.12 -0.30
CA ALA A 180 9.67 -19.98 -0.30
C ALA A 180 8.78 -19.99 0.96
N VAL A 181 8.59 -18.82 1.54
CA VAL A 181 7.74 -18.62 2.72
C VAL A 181 6.52 -17.85 2.29
N PHE A 182 5.35 -18.51 2.32
CA PHE A 182 4.10 -17.95 1.83
C PHE A 182 4.21 -17.43 0.39
N GLY A 183 4.81 -18.21 -0.51
CA GLY A 183 4.97 -17.86 -1.93
C GLY A 183 6.03 -16.80 -2.23
N LEU A 184 6.83 -16.38 -1.23
CA LEU A 184 7.90 -15.38 -1.41
C LEU A 184 9.28 -15.98 -1.16
N GLU A 185 10.28 -15.56 -1.94
CA GLU A 185 11.68 -15.71 -1.54
C GLU A 185 11.90 -15.07 -0.16
N SER A 186 12.56 -15.79 0.76
CA SER A 186 12.76 -15.32 2.15
C SER A 186 13.68 -14.10 2.28
N LYS A 187 14.31 -13.66 1.19
CA LYS A 187 15.28 -12.57 1.17
C LYS A 187 14.88 -11.55 0.10
N PRO A 188 14.95 -10.24 0.40
CA PRO A 188 14.78 -9.24 -0.63
C PRO A 188 15.91 -9.31 -1.67
N PHE A 189 15.58 -9.01 -2.92
CA PHE A 189 16.51 -9.06 -4.04
C PHE A 189 16.85 -7.69 -4.63
N GLU A 190 16.08 -6.65 -4.29
CA GLU A 190 16.34 -5.28 -4.67
C GLU A 190 15.80 -4.31 -3.62
N ALA A 191 16.38 -3.10 -3.60
CA ALA A 191 15.96 -2.04 -2.71
C ALA A 191 15.82 -0.71 -3.46
N TYR A 192 14.83 0.09 -3.07
CA TYR A 192 14.64 1.46 -3.55
C TYR A 192 14.79 2.43 -2.39
N SER A 193 15.61 3.47 -2.55
CA SER A 193 15.57 4.61 -1.63
C SER A 193 14.49 5.58 -2.10
N VAL A 194 13.64 6.01 -1.17
CA VAL A 194 12.46 6.80 -1.48
C VAL A 194 12.33 8.02 -0.57
N THR A 195 11.55 8.98 -1.06
CA THR A 195 11.26 10.21 -0.34
C THR A 195 10.40 9.97 0.91
N ASP A 196 10.19 11.02 1.68
CA ASP A 196 9.37 10.99 2.89
C ASP A 196 7.88 10.81 2.58
N LEU A 197 7.10 10.44 3.60
CA LEU A 197 5.64 10.44 3.57
C LEU A 197 4.97 9.53 2.53
N VAL A 198 5.69 8.52 2.01
CA VAL A 198 5.09 7.55 1.07
C VAL A 198 4.06 6.67 1.81
N GLN A 199 2.84 6.69 1.32
CA GLN A 199 1.68 5.92 1.80
C GLN A 199 1.26 4.80 0.85
N GLY A 200 1.92 4.71 -0.32
CA GLY A 200 1.56 3.70 -1.29
C GLY A 200 2.44 3.67 -2.53
N MET A 201 2.35 2.56 -3.25
CA MET A 201 3.16 2.29 -4.44
C MET A 201 2.35 1.57 -5.50
N GLU A 202 2.67 1.83 -6.76
CA GLU A 202 2.24 0.98 -7.87
C GLU A 202 3.28 0.97 -8.99
N LEU A 203 3.45 -0.16 -9.68
CA LEU A 203 4.32 -0.27 -10.85
C LEU A 203 3.48 -0.46 -12.11
N LYS A 204 3.72 0.36 -13.13
CA LYS A 204 3.00 0.27 -14.39
C LYS A 204 3.83 0.79 -15.54
N ASP A 205 3.86 0.04 -16.65
CA ASP A 205 4.49 0.44 -17.91
C ASP A 205 5.96 0.91 -17.74
N GLY A 206 6.71 0.26 -16.85
CA GLY A 206 8.11 0.60 -16.53
C GLY A 206 8.29 1.83 -15.66
N LYS A 207 7.20 2.39 -15.12
CA LYS A 207 7.19 3.52 -14.19
C LYS A 207 6.82 3.06 -12.78
N ILE A 208 7.28 3.85 -11.81
CA ILE A 208 6.97 3.68 -10.39
C ILE A 208 6.15 4.89 -9.95
N TYR A 209 4.98 4.62 -9.39
CA TYR A 209 4.08 5.62 -8.85
C TYR A 209 4.16 5.53 -7.33
N LEU A 210 4.39 6.65 -6.65
CA LEU A 210 4.38 6.74 -5.20
C LEU A 210 3.28 7.70 -4.76
N SER A 211 2.36 7.24 -3.92
CA SER A 211 1.44 8.11 -3.19
C SER A 211 2.16 8.68 -1.98
N THR A 212 2.29 10.01 -1.90
CA THR A 212 2.89 10.69 -0.74
C THR A 212 1.89 11.64 -0.10
N SER A 213 1.80 11.59 1.23
CA SER A 213 0.67 12.20 1.91
C SER A 213 0.89 12.29 3.41
N TYR A 214 0.46 13.40 4.03
CA TYR A 214 0.29 13.47 5.49
C TYR A 214 -0.63 14.62 5.90
N GLY A 215 -1.60 14.31 6.75
CA GLY A 215 -2.45 15.33 7.36
C GLY A 215 -3.28 16.08 6.33
N VAL A 216 -3.49 17.38 6.57
CA VAL A 216 -4.35 18.23 5.73
C VAL A 216 -3.65 18.80 4.49
N ALA A 217 -2.35 18.53 4.32
CA ALA A 217 -1.62 18.93 3.12
C ALA A 217 -2.15 18.18 1.90
N PHE A 218 -1.99 18.75 0.71
CA PHE A 218 -2.29 18.00 -0.50
C PHE A 218 -1.39 16.78 -0.57
N SER A 219 -1.98 15.66 -0.98
CA SER A 219 -1.22 14.48 -1.33
C SER A 219 -0.68 14.62 -2.75
N HIS A 220 0.28 13.78 -3.08
CA HIS A 220 0.98 13.79 -4.35
C HIS A 220 1.12 12.38 -4.88
N ILE A 221 0.93 12.19 -6.19
CA ILE A 221 1.34 10.97 -6.89
C ILE A 221 2.60 11.30 -7.67
N LEU A 222 3.74 10.90 -7.12
CA LEU A 222 5.06 11.07 -7.73
C LEU A 222 5.29 9.94 -8.72
N VAL A 223 5.63 10.28 -9.96
CA VAL A 223 5.86 9.30 -11.03
C VAL A 223 7.31 9.33 -11.42
N TYR A 224 7.96 8.17 -11.34
CA TYR A 224 9.36 7.99 -11.68
C TYR A 224 9.50 7.05 -12.87
N ASP A 225 10.46 7.33 -13.75
CA ASP A 225 11.03 6.28 -14.60
C ASP A 225 11.86 5.35 -13.72
N LYS A 226 11.81 4.02 -13.96
CA LYS A 226 12.63 3.08 -13.19
C LYS A 226 14.12 3.43 -13.38
N PRO A 227 14.85 3.83 -12.31
CA PRO A 227 16.24 4.23 -12.44
C PRO A 227 17.14 3.03 -12.71
N VAL A 228 18.37 3.29 -13.15
CA VAL A 228 19.40 2.25 -13.28
C VAL A 228 20.16 2.15 -11.96
N SER A 229 20.22 0.95 -11.38
CA SER A 229 21.03 0.71 -10.18
C SER A 229 22.53 0.92 -10.48
N LYS A 230 23.20 1.73 -9.65
CA LYS A 230 24.65 1.99 -9.72
C LYS A 230 25.40 1.57 -8.45
N LYS A 231 24.67 1.16 -7.41
CA LYS A 231 25.19 0.92 -6.06
C LYS A 231 24.64 -0.40 -5.51
N ALA A 232 25.41 -1.01 -4.62
CA ALA A 232 24.93 -2.11 -3.80
C ALA A 232 24.48 -1.56 -2.44
N TYR A 233 23.43 -2.14 -1.88
CA TYR A 233 22.91 -1.86 -0.55
C TYR A 233 22.93 -3.14 0.27
N THR A 234 23.30 -3.02 1.56
CA THR A 234 23.36 -4.17 2.47
C THR A 234 22.50 -3.90 3.70
N VAL A 235 21.53 -4.77 3.93
CA VAL A 235 20.59 -4.75 5.06
C VAL A 235 20.48 -6.16 5.62
N ALA A 236 20.48 -6.33 6.94
CA ALA A 236 20.45 -7.65 7.60
C ALA A 236 21.44 -8.70 7.03
N GLY A 237 22.62 -8.28 6.54
CA GLY A 237 23.63 -9.15 5.93
C GLY A 237 23.32 -9.62 4.49
N ILE A 238 22.31 -9.04 3.85
CA ILE A 238 21.89 -9.32 2.47
C ILE A 238 22.33 -8.15 1.60
N THR A 239 23.11 -8.41 0.55
CA THR A 239 23.55 -7.39 -0.40
C THR A 239 22.74 -7.49 -1.69
N MET A 240 22.17 -6.36 -2.13
CA MET A 240 21.29 -6.26 -3.29
C MET A 240 21.55 -4.96 -4.08
N PRO A 241 21.11 -4.86 -5.35
CA PRO A 241 21.10 -3.58 -6.07
C PRO A 241 20.22 -2.53 -5.38
N LEU A 242 20.73 -1.30 -5.34
CA LEU A 242 20.02 -0.11 -4.89
C LEU A 242 19.57 0.74 -6.06
N TYR A 243 18.31 1.15 -6.05
CA TYR A 243 17.70 2.06 -6.99
C TYR A 243 17.33 3.35 -6.27
N GLU A 244 17.84 4.49 -6.71
CA GLU A 244 17.57 5.78 -6.06
C GLU A 244 16.41 6.46 -6.78
N LEU A 245 15.24 6.54 -6.14
CA LEU A 245 14.13 7.35 -6.65
C LEU A 245 14.34 8.80 -6.21
N ASP A 246 14.76 9.62 -7.16
CA ASP A 246 15.27 10.96 -6.92
C ASP A 246 14.86 11.94 -8.03
N SER A 247 15.31 13.19 -7.93
CA SER A 247 14.96 14.25 -8.88
C SER A 247 15.39 13.97 -10.32
N THR A 248 16.31 13.03 -10.58
CA THR A 248 16.75 12.68 -11.95
C THR A 248 15.85 11.66 -12.63
N SER A 249 15.07 10.90 -11.86
CA SER A 249 14.12 9.92 -12.35
C SER A 249 12.66 10.36 -12.21
N LEU A 250 12.37 11.41 -11.44
CA LEU A 250 11.04 12.00 -11.30
C LEU A 250 10.59 12.63 -12.62
N VAL A 251 9.49 12.11 -13.19
CA VAL A 251 8.92 12.58 -14.46
C VAL A 251 7.61 13.32 -14.29
N ASN A 252 6.86 13.12 -13.21
CA ASN A 252 5.65 13.89 -12.91
C ASN A 252 5.31 13.90 -11.42
N ASP A 253 4.51 14.87 -10.98
CA ASP A 253 4.08 15.05 -9.59
C ASP A 253 2.61 15.51 -9.52
N TYR A 254 1.66 14.58 -9.52
CA TYR A 254 0.24 14.94 -9.58
C TYR A 254 -0.33 15.30 -8.20
N LYS A 255 -0.95 16.47 -8.09
CA LYS A 255 -1.59 16.91 -6.85
C LYS A 255 -2.96 16.27 -6.60
N PHE A 256 -3.05 15.46 -5.54
CA PHE A 256 -4.23 14.70 -5.14
C PHE A 256 -4.92 15.29 -3.88
N ALA A 257 -6.07 14.72 -3.53
CA ALA A 257 -6.78 15.05 -2.30
C ALA A 257 -5.97 14.64 -1.05
N PRO A 258 -6.02 15.42 0.04
CA PRO A 258 -5.29 15.11 1.27
C PRO A 258 -5.59 13.73 1.84
N MET A 259 -4.58 13.16 2.50
CA MET A 259 -4.63 11.84 3.12
C MET A 259 -4.92 10.72 2.12
N SER A 260 -4.33 10.74 0.93
CA SER A 260 -4.36 9.59 0.02
C SER A 260 -3.59 8.41 0.60
N GLU A 261 -4.18 7.23 0.49
CA GLU A 261 -3.68 5.96 1.04
C GLU A 261 -3.78 4.90 -0.05
N GLU A 262 -2.67 4.18 -0.27
CA GLU A 262 -2.44 3.25 -1.38
C GLU A 262 -2.90 3.70 -2.77
N ILE A 263 -2.43 2.97 -3.78
CA ILE A 263 -2.85 3.18 -5.17
C ILE A 263 -2.81 1.85 -5.93
N VAL A 264 -3.70 1.70 -6.91
CA VAL A 264 -3.66 0.54 -7.83
C VAL A 264 -4.15 0.96 -9.22
N PHE A 265 -3.55 0.42 -10.28
CA PHE A 265 -4.07 0.63 -11.63
C PHE A 265 -5.07 -0.46 -12.03
N VAL A 266 -6.24 -0.05 -12.48
CA VAL A 266 -7.23 -0.93 -13.11
C VAL A 266 -7.73 -0.28 -14.38
N ASP A 267 -7.77 -1.02 -15.49
CA ASP A 267 -8.16 -0.52 -16.82
C ASP A 267 -7.44 0.79 -17.20
N ASN A 268 -6.15 0.90 -16.89
CA ASN A 268 -5.31 2.07 -17.17
C ASN A 268 -5.65 3.34 -16.36
N ARG A 269 -6.49 3.22 -15.32
CA ARG A 269 -6.87 4.32 -14.44
C ARG A 269 -6.37 4.08 -13.03
N LEU A 270 -5.87 5.13 -12.38
CA LEU A 270 -5.32 5.05 -11.03
C LEU A 270 -6.45 5.14 -10.01
N TYR A 271 -6.67 4.08 -9.25
CA TYR A 271 -7.58 4.06 -8.13
C TYR A 271 -6.87 4.55 -6.87
N THR A 272 -7.53 5.44 -6.12
CA THR A 272 -6.98 6.02 -4.90
C THR A 272 -8.09 6.24 -3.86
N MET A 273 -7.81 5.91 -2.61
CA MET A 273 -8.67 6.23 -1.47
C MET A 273 -8.07 7.36 -0.64
N CYS A 274 -8.91 8.02 0.16
CA CYS A 274 -8.42 8.98 1.13
C CYS A 274 -9.03 8.72 2.52
N GLU A 275 -8.19 8.62 3.56
CA GLU A 275 -8.69 8.43 4.93
C GLU A 275 -9.38 9.69 5.49
N SER A 276 -9.21 10.84 4.84
CA SER A 276 -9.70 12.15 5.29
C SER A 276 -11.22 12.22 5.50
N ALA A 277 -11.99 11.34 4.86
CA ALA A 277 -13.44 11.27 5.01
C ALA A 277 -13.92 10.35 6.13
N SER A 278 -13.03 9.63 6.82
CA SER A 278 -13.39 8.80 7.98
C SER A 278 -13.91 9.63 9.16
N ASP A 279 -14.55 8.98 10.13
CA ASP A 279 -15.00 9.63 11.37
C ASP A 279 -13.86 10.17 12.25
N LYS A 280 -12.63 9.72 12.00
CA LYS A 280 -11.45 10.22 12.70
C LYS A 280 -11.08 11.64 12.24
N TYR A 281 -11.15 11.91 10.93
CA TYR A 281 -10.66 13.16 10.34
C TYR A 281 -11.78 14.10 9.88
N ILE A 282 -12.91 13.55 9.41
CA ILE A 282 -14.19 14.22 9.10
C ILE A 282 -14.13 15.23 7.94
N PHE A 283 -13.05 15.97 7.75
CA PHE A 283 -12.98 17.08 6.79
C PHE A 283 -13.13 16.60 5.34
N GLY A 284 -12.69 15.38 5.02
CA GLY A 284 -12.86 14.77 3.71
C GLY A 284 -14.33 14.55 3.33
N LYS A 285 -15.24 14.46 4.32
CA LYS A 285 -16.69 14.39 4.06
C LYS A 285 -17.20 15.65 3.36
N LEU A 286 -16.55 16.80 3.58
CA LEU A 286 -16.88 18.08 2.96
C LEU A 286 -16.25 18.27 1.57
N THR A 287 -15.23 17.47 1.24
CA THR A 287 -14.48 17.55 -0.02
C THR A 287 -14.75 16.38 -0.95
N SER A 288 -15.79 15.58 -0.68
CA SER A 288 -16.17 14.39 -1.45
C SER A 288 -15.14 13.24 -1.39
N ALA A 289 -14.22 13.22 -0.42
CA ALA A 289 -13.17 12.21 -0.30
C ALA A 289 -13.65 10.84 0.22
N LYS A 290 -14.96 10.62 0.35
CA LYS A 290 -15.56 9.35 0.81
C LYS A 290 -15.59 8.24 -0.24
N TRP A 291 -15.19 8.55 -1.46
CA TRP A 291 -15.17 7.61 -2.58
C TRP A 291 -13.73 7.17 -2.85
N CYS A 292 -13.56 5.92 -3.25
CA CYS A 292 -12.40 5.56 -4.05
C CYS A 292 -12.64 6.10 -5.46
N TYR A 293 -11.74 6.97 -5.90
CA TYR A 293 -11.80 7.55 -7.22
C TYR A 293 -10.86 6.80 -8.14
N TYR A 294 -11.25 6.64 -9.41
CA TYR A 294 -10.33 6.29 -10.46
C TYR A 294 -10.02 7.52 -11.31
N THR A 295 -8.78 7.62 -11.76
CA THR A 295 -8.20 8.87 -12.23
C THR A 295 -7.37 8.63 -13.50
N ASP A 296 -7.64 9.39 -14.56
CA ASP A 296 -6.93 9.28 -15.84
C ASP A 296 -5.57 10.02 -15.73
N MET A 297 -4.44 9.30 -15.70
CA MET A 297 -3.13 9.89 -15.32
C MET A 297 -2.38 10.59 -16.48
N ASP A 298 -3.07 11.22 -17.41
CA ASP A 298 -2.48 11.83 -18.62
C ASP A 298 -2.68 13.35 -18.74
N TRP A 299 -3.21 14.02 -17.70
CA TRP A 299 -3.39 15.47 -17.74
C TRP A 299 -2.10 16.26 -17.50
N GLU A 300 -1.99 17.39 -18.20
CA GLU A 300 -0.95 18.40 -17.96
C GLU A 300 -1.29 19.24 -16.72
N GLN A 301 -0.28 19.56 -15.90
CA GLN A 301 -0.43 20.43 -14.73
C GLN A 301 -0.22 21.91 -15.04
#